data_AF-A0A956I376-F1
#
_entry.id   AF-A0A956I376-F1
#
_cell.length_a   1.000
_cell.length_b   1.000
_cell.length_c   1.000
_cell.angle_alpha   90.00
_cell.angle_beta   90.00
_cell.angle_gamma   90.00
#
_symmetry.space_group_name_H-M   'P 1'
#
loop_
_entity.id
_entity.type
_entity.pdbx_description
1 polymer ?
#
loop_
_entity_poly.entity_id
_entity_poly.type
_entity_poly.pdbx_seq_one_letter_code
_entity_poly.pdbx_strand_id
1 'polypeptide(L)'
;MRPTVLDAFPRLGWVDAPTPVTALPDLADVLGLAWLGVKRDDRLPTLHGGSKVRKLDFALAAPTVARAPTWTSFGAIGSGHLSTLTAAATHLGRRLLARCFFEPLGPWVEEELAFTASGPTELRYYASRA
;
A
#
# COMPACT_ATOMS: atom_id res chain seq x y z
N MET A 1 -13.90 -7.41 -21.04
CA MET A 1 -12.94 -6.31 -21.34
C MET A 1 -11.99 -6.81 -22.42
N ARG A 2 -11.54 -5.98 -23.37
CA ARG A 2 -10.57 -6.43 -24.39
C ARG A 2 -9.17 -6.55 -23.75
N PRO A 3 -8.35 -7.55 -24.12
CA PRO A 3 -7.00 -7.67 -23.61
C PRO A 3 -6.18 -6.40 -23.90
N THR A 4 -5.34 -6.01 -22.95
CA THR A 4 -4.44 -4.85 -23.02
C THR A 4 -2.98 -5.29 -22.92
N VAL A 5 -2.05 -4.40 -23.27
CA VAL A 5 -0.61 -4.64 -23.07
C VAL A 5 -0.25 -4.95 -21.61
N LEU A 6 -1.08 -4.50 -20.65
CA LEU A 6 -0.85 -4.73 -19.23
C LEU A 6 -1.15 -6.17 -18.80
N ASP A 7 -1.96 -6.91 -19.56
CA ASP A 7 -2.30 -8.31 -19.23
C ASP A 7 -1.11 -9.26 -19.40
N ALA A 8 -0.03 -8.81 -20.05
CA ALA A 8 1.22 -9.55 -20.17
C ALA A 8 2.04 -9.57 -18.86
N PHE A 9 1.76 -8.67 -17.90
CA PHE A 9 2.48 -8.61 -16.64
C PHE A 9 1.79 -9.48 -15.57
N PRO A 10 2.57 -10.27 -14.79
CA PRO A 10 2.00 -11.10 -13.76
C PRO A 10 1.38 -10.24 -12.65
N ARG A 11 0.28 -10.72 -12.08
CA ARG A 11 -0.41 -10.11 -10.94
C ARG A 11 -0.81 -11.18 -9.91
N LEU A 12 -0.91 -10.81 -8.65
CA LEU A 12 -1.39 -11.69 -7.58
C LEU A 12 -2.92 -11.83 -7.56
N GLY A 13 -3.63 -10.90 -8.22
CA GLY A 13 -5.08 -10.88 -8.28
C GLY A 13 -5.73 -10.19 -7.08
N TRP A 14 -4.99 -9.40 -6.31
CA TRP A 14 -5.55 -8.61 -5.21
C TRP A 14 -6.43 -7.44 -5.68
N VAL A 15 -6.24 -7.02 -6.93
CA VAL A 15 -7.13 -6.05 -7.58
C VAL A 15 -7.72 -6.67 -8.82
N ASP A 16 -8.95 -7.14 -8.69
CA ASP A 16 -9.70 -7.87 -9.71
C ASP A 16 -10.73 -6.99 -10.46
N ALA A 17 -11.20 -5.92 -9.82
CA ALA A 17 -12.15 -4.97 -10.40
C ALA A 17 -11.77 -3.49 -10.19
N PRO A 18 -12.26 -2.57 -11.05
CA PRO A 18 -12.17 -1.14 -10.79
C PRO A 18 -12.89 -0.76 -9.49
N THR A 19 -12.21 -0.02 -8.62
CA THR A 19 -12.82 0.54 -7.40
C THR A 19 -13.83 1.64 -7.73
N PRO A 20 -14.84 1.90 -6.90
CA PRO A 20 -15.85 2.91 -7.22
C PRO A 20 -15.25 4.32 -7.21
N VAL A 21 -15.87 5.21 -7.97
CA VAL A 21 -15.66 6.67 -7.86
C VAL A 21 -16.87 7.24 -7.15
N THR A 22 -16.67 7.80 -5.96
CA THR A 22 -17.76 8.40 -5.16
C THR A 22 -17.80 9.90 -5.41
N ALA A 23 -18.91 10.41 -5.92
CA ALA A 23 -19.13 11.85 -6.10
C ALA A 23 -19.26 12.55 -4.73
N LEU A 24 -18.75 13.78 -4.64
CA LEU A 24 -18.80 14.62 -3.45
C LEU A 24 -19.45 15.98 -3.80
N PRO A 25 -20.78 16.02 -4.01
CA PRO A 25 -21.48 17.22 -4.47
C PRO A 25 -21.32 18.40 -3.50
N ASP A 26 -21.53 18.18 -2.19
CA ASP A 26 -21.44 19.26 -1.20
C ASP A 26 -20.04 19.89 -1.16
N LEU A 27 -19.00 19.08 -1.29
CA LEU A 27 -17.62 19.57 -1.33
C LEU A 27 -17.30 20.24 -2.68
N ALA A 28 -17.86 19.74 -3.79
CA ALA A 28 -17.74 20.40 -5.08
C ALA A 28 -18.34 21.82 -5.03
N ASP A 29 -19.52 21.98 -4.43
CA ASP A 29 -20.19 23.27 -4.27
C ASP A 29 -19.36 24.23 -3.41
N VAL A 30 -18.85 23.76 -2.26
CA VAL A 30 -17.99 24.57 -1.37
C VAL A 30 -16.71 25.02 -2.09
N LEU A 31 -16.15 24.20 -2.97
CA LEU A 31 -14.92 24.51 -3.71
C LEU A 31 -15.18 25.25 -5.04
N GLY A 32 -16.44 25.49 -5.42
CA GLY A 32 -16.79 26.11 -6.71
C GLY A 32 -16.44 25.24 -7.93
N LEU A 33 -16.46 23.91 -7.79
CA LEU A 33 -16.14 22.95 -8.84
C LEU A 33 -17.41 22.41 -9.50
N ALA A 34 -17.39 22.24 -10.82
CA ALA A 34 -18.51 21.63 -11.55
C ALA A 34 -18.74 20.15 -11.18
N TRP A 35 -17.69 19.44 -10.76
CA TRP A 35 -17.76 18.07 -10.28
C TRP A 35 -16.52 17.71 -9.45
N LEU A 36 -16.71 16.93 -8.39
CA LEU A 36 -15.65 16.33 -7.60
C LEU A 36 -16.01 14.88 -7.27
N GLY A 37 -15.02 14.00 -7.34
CA GLY A 37 -15.17 12.62 -6.89
C GLY A 37 -13.87 12.00 -6.42
N VAL A 38 -13.99 10.98 -5.59
CA VAL A 38 -12.86 10.25 -5.00
C VAL A 38 -12.85 8.82 -5.53
N LYS A 39 -11.72 8.41 -6.11
CA LYS A 39 -11.45 7.01 -6.47
C LYS A 39 -11.17 6.20 -5.20
N ARG A 40 -12.07 5.29 -4.85
CA ARG A 40 -12.11 4.61 -3.55
C ARG A 40 -11.21 3.38 -3.47
N ASP A 41 -9.91 3.57 -3.71
CA ASP A 41 -8.93 2.49 -3.53
C ASP A 41 -8.78 2.06 -2.07
N ASP A 42 -9.18 2.91 -1.11
CA ASP A 42 -9.33 2.55 0.31
C ASP A 42 -10.32 1.40 0.55
N ARG A 43 -11.23 1.12 -0.40
CA ARG A 43 -12.22 0.04 -0.31
C ARG A 43 -11.77 -1.28 -0.93
N LEU A 44 -10.50 -1.40 -1.34
CA LEU A 44 -9.98 -2.70 -1.79
C LEU A 44 -10.04 -3.70 -0.62
N PRO A 45 -10.54 -4.93 -0.84
CA PRO A 45 -10.81 -5.88 0.25
C PRO A 45 -9.55 -6.49 0.85
N THR A 46 -8.44 -6.46 0.11
CA THR A 46 -7.15 -7.04 0.51
C THR A 46 -6.23 -5.99 1.13
N LEU A 47 -5.39 -6.41 2.07
CA LEU A 47 -4.28 -5.61 2.62
C LEU A 47 -4.69 -4.25 3.22
N HIS A 48 -5.92 -4.14 3.74
CA HIS A 48 -6.50 -2.91 4.27
C HIS A 48 -6.69 -1.78 3.23
N GLY A 49 -6.57 -2.12 1.95
CA GLY A 49 -6.81 -1.23 0.83
C GLY A 49 -5.76 -0.14 0.63
N GLY A 50 -6.14 0.88 -0.12
CA GLY A 50 -5.29 2.01 -0.48
C GLY A 50 -4.51 1.81 -1.78
N SER A 51 -3.86 2.90 -2.22
CA SER A 51 -3.19 2.94 -3.53
C SER A 51 -2.00 1.98 -3.67
N LYS A 52 -1.39 1.55 -2.55
CA LYS A 52 -0.22 0.67 -2.58
C LYS A 52 -0.58 -0.76 -2.98
N VAL A 53 -1.80 -1.21 -2.72
CA VAL A 53 -2.28 -2.55 -3.12
C VAL A 53 -2.15 -2.74 -4.63
N ARG A 54 -2.55 -1.74 -5.43
CA ARG A 54 -2.43 -1.79 -6.90
C ARG A 54 -1.00 -2.01 -7.37
N LYS A 55 -0.04 -1.29 -6.77
CA LYS A 55 1.39 -1.43 -7.11
C LYS A 55 1.90 -2.81 -6.70
N LEU A 56 1.56 -3.26 -5.49
CA LEU A 56 2.07 -4.51 -4.94
C LEU A 56 1.49 -5.74 -5.63
N ASP A 57 0.26 -5.66 -6.16
CA ASP A 57 -0.35 -6.73 -6.95
C ASP A 57 0.54 -7.17 -8.12
N PHE A 58 1.21 -6.22 -8.78
CA PHE A 58 2.20 -6.50 -9.84
C PHE A 58 3.60 -6.75 -9.28
N ALA A 59 4.08 -5.87 -8.38
CA ALA A 59 5.48 -5.91 -7.94
C ALA A 59 5.82 -7.21 -7.21
N LEU A 60 4.88 -7.75 -6.41
CA LEU A 60 5.09 -8.98 -5.67
C LEU A 60 4.82 -10.24 -6.51
N ALA A 61 4.16 -10.10 -7.66
CA ALA A 61 3.98 -11.17 -8.64
C ALA A 61 5.21 -11.38 -9.53
N ALA A 62 6.15 -10.43 -9.56
CA ALA A 62 7.39 -10.57 -10.32
C ALA A 62 8.15 -11.84 -9.86
N PRO A 63 8.62 -12.72 -10.77
CA PRO A 63 9.13 -14.04 -10.40
C PRO A 63 10.26 -14.05 -9.35
N THR A 64 11.14 -13.05 -9.39
CA THR A 64 12.24 -12.89 -8.43
C THR A 64 11.74 -12.51 -7.04
N VAL A 65 10.70 -11.67 -6.96
CA VAL A 65 10.10 -11.20 -5.71
C VAL A 65 9.17 -12.26 -5.12
N ALA A 66 8.36 -12.90 -5.96
CA ALA A 66 7.42 -13.94 -5.57
C ALA A 66 8.11 -15.14 -4.93
N ARG A 67 9.34 -15.47 -5.36
CA ARG A 67 10.15 -16.58 -4.82
C ARG A 67 11.02 -16.18 -3.62
N ALA A 68 11.18 -14.88 -3.35
CA ALA A 68 12.03 -14.41 -2.25
C ALA A 68 11.34 -14.70 -0.89
N PRO A 69 12.01 -15.35 0.07
CA PRO A 69 11.45 -15.59 1.40
C PRO A 69 11.37 -14.32 2.24
N THR A 70 12.18 -13.31 1.89
CA THR A 70 12.32 -12.05 2.60
C THR A 70 12.34 -10.91 1.60
N TRP A 71 11.55 -9.87 1.87
CA TRP A 71 11.55 -8.61 1.13
C TRP A 71 12.25 -7.52 1.93
N THR A 72 12.77 -6.51 1.25
CA THR A 72 13.31 -5.30 1.88
C THR A 72 12.66 -4.08 1.25
N SER A 73 12.24 -3.12 2.06
CA SER A 73 11.73 -1.84 1.58
C SER A 73 12.03 -0.72 2.57
N PHE A 74 11.97 0.51 2.08
CA PHE A 74 12.19 1.72 2.84
C PHE A 74 10.88 2.52 2.97
N GLY A 75 10.78 3.33 4.03
CA GLY A 75 9.66 4.24 4.27
C GLY A 75 9.86 5.05 5.55
N ALA A 76 9.03 6.06 5.77
CA ALA A 76 8.97 6.71 7.07
C ALA A 76 8.35 5.78 8.13
N ILE A 77 8.51 6.10 9.42
CA ILE A 77 8.03 5.25 10.53
C ILE A 77 6.53 4.94 10.49
N GLY A 78 5.69 5.83 9.96
CA GLY A 78 4.24 5.65 9.74
C GLY A 78 3.87 5.36 8.28
N SER A 79 4.79 4.78 7.50
CA SER A 79 4.57 4.57 6.08
C SER A 79 3.49 3.50 5.80
N GLY A 80 2.35 3.92 5.28
CA GLY A 80 1.33 2.99 4.79
C GLY A 80 1.82 2.02 3.70
N HIS A 81 2.94 2.31 3.01
CA HIS A 81 3.59 1.34 2.10
C HIS A 81 4.24 0.18 2.88
N LEU A 82 4.94 0.48 3.98
CA LEU A 82 5.52 -0.55 4.85
C LEU A 82 4.42 -1.35 5.56
N SER A 83 3.33 -0.70 5.95
CA SER A 83 2.14 -1.38 6.50
C SER A 83 1.49 -2.31 5.47
N THR A 84 1.24 -1.83 4.25
CA THR A 84 0.67 -2.67 3.19
C THR A 84 1.60 -3.85 2.85
N LEU A 85 2.93 -3.63 2.83
CA LEU A 85 3.90 -4.72 2.66
C LEU A 85 3.91 -5.70 3.83
N THR A 86 3.70 -5.23 5.07
CA THR A 86 3.57 -6.08 6.26
C THR A 86 2.33 -6.97 6.15
N ALA A 87 1.19 -6.41 5.74
CA ALA A 87 -0.02 -7.17 5.46
C ALA A 87 0.22 -8.21 4.34
N ALA A 88 0.88 -7.81 3.25
CA ALA A 88 1.23 -8.70 2.14
C ALA A 88 2.17 -9.83 2.57
N ALA A 89 3.18 -9.52 3.39
CA ALA A 89 4.13 -10.49 3.89
C ALA A 89 3.45 -11.51 4.82
N THR A 90 2.53 -11.04 5.66
CA THR A 90 1.67 -11.89 6.49
C THR A 90 0.83 -12.83 5.62
N HIS A 91 0.15 -12.29 4.61
CA HIS A 91 -0.72 -13.05 3.73
C HIS A 91 0.02 -14.11 2.90
N LEU A 92 1.25 -13.82 2.46
CA LEU A 92 2.05 -14.68 1.59
C LEU A 92 3.10 -15.52 2.34
N GLY A 93 3.11 -15.50 3.67
CA GLY A 93 4.09 -16.23 4.48
C GLY A 93 5.54 -15.81 4.21
N ARG A 94 5.78 -14.50 4.09
CA ARG A 94 7.10 -13.88 3.86
C ARG A 94 7.54 -13.06 5.06
N ARG A 95 8.82 -12.67 5.06
CA ARG A 95 9.37 -11.70 6.01
C ARG A 95 9.57 -10.35 5.34
N LEU A 96 9.42 -9.26 6.09
CA LEU A 96 9.77 -7.91 5.65
C LEU A 96 10.93 -7.37 6.48
N LEU A 97 11.97 -6.86 5.82
CA LEU A 97 12.98 -6.00 6.42
C LEU A 97 12.61 -4.55 6.11
N ALA A 98 11.96 -3.91 7.06
CA ALA A 98 11.54 -2.52 6.95
C ALA A 98 12.68 -1.60 7.40
N ARG A 99 13.07 -0.69 6.50
CA ARG A 99 14.16 0.26 6.70
C ARG A 99 13.54 1.64 6.87
N CYS A 100 13.34 2.04 8.11
CA CYS A 100 12.54 3.20 8.47
C CYS A 100 13.39 4.46 8.64
N PHE A 101 12.85 5.62 8.31
CA PHE A 101 13.42 6.93 8.67
C PHE A 101 12.37 7.79 9.37
N PHE A 102 12.81 8.90 9.96
CA PHE A 102 11.93 9.78 10.75
C PHE A 102 10.83 10.44 9.93
N GLU A 103 9.65 10.56 10.53
CA GLU A 103 8.68 11.59 10.22
C GLU A 103 8.06 12.10 11.54
N PRO A 104 7.46 13.30 11.55
CA PRO A 104 6.77 13.81 12.74
C PRO A 104 5.70 12.83 13.24
N LEU A 105 5.68 12.59 14.55
CA LEU A 105 4.70 11.71 15.18
C LEU A 105 3.31 12.34 15.16
N GLY A 106 2.31 11.49 14.94
CA GLY A 106 0.89 11.80 15.05
C GLY A 106 0.10 10.50 15.20
N PRO A 107 -1.21 10.55 15.54
CA PRO A 107 -1.99 9.35 15.84
C PRO A 107 -1.93 8.27 14.75
N TRP A 108 -2.05 8.69 13.49
CA TRP A 108 -1.98 7.79 12.33
C TRP A 108 -0.59 7.16 12.14
N VAL A 109 0.48 7.89 12.48
CA VAL A 109 1.86 7.39 12.40
C VAL A 109 2.09 6.31 13.46
N GLU A 110 1.55 6.51 14.66
CA GLU A 110 1.62 5.53 15.75
C GLU A 110 0.87 4.24 15.38
N GLU A 111 -0.33 4.37 14.80
CA GLU A 111 -1.12 3.22 14.33
C GLU A 111 -0.40 2.44 13.23
N GLU A 112 0.13 3.12 12.22
CA GLU A 112 0.83 2.48 11.10
C GLU A 112 2.14 1.82 11.54
N LEU A 113 2.87 2.46 12.46
CA LEU A 113 4.08 1.88 13.05
C LEU A 113 3.73 0.64 13.89
N ALA A 114 2.69 0.70 14.72
CA ALA A 114 2.25 -0.41 15.55
C ALA A 114 1.78 -1.59 14.68
N PHE A 115 1.00 -1.32 13.63
CA PHE A 115 0.59 -2.35 12.68
C PHE A 115 1.79 -2.98 11.98
N THR A 116 2.70 -2.16 11.45
CA THR A 116 3.94 -2.64 10.81
C THR A 116 4.76 -3.51 11.77
N ALA A 117 4.88 -3.12 13.04
CA ALA A 117 5.61 -3.87 14.07
C ALA A 117 4.93 -5.19 14.48
N SER A 118 3.60 -5.30 14.31
CA SER A 118 2.82 -6.47 14.73
C SER A 118 2.95 -7.68 13.79
N GLY A 119 3.40 -7.47 12.55
CA GLY A 119 3.51 -8.52 11.54
C GLY A 119 4.90 -9.17 11.47
N PRO A 120 5.20 -9.92 10.39
CA PRO A 120 6.50 -10.58 10.19
C PRO A 120 7.58 -9.59 9.71
N THR A 121 7.68 -8.43 10.37
CA THR A 121 8.50 -7.30 9.96
C THR A 121 9.62 -7.03 10.95
N GLU A 122 10.86 -7.01 10.47
CA GLU A 122 12.01 -6.49 11.21
C GLU A 122 12.18 -5.00 10.89
N LEU A 123 11.93 -4.15 11.88
CA LEU A 123 12.12 -2.71 11.79
C LEU A 123 13.59 -2.34 12.06
N ARG A 124 14.21 -1.60 11.14
CA ARG A 124 15.49 -0.91 11.39
C ARG A 124 15.35 0.56 11.07
N TYR A 125 15.52 1.39 12.09
CA TYR A 125 15.51 2.83 11.95
C TYR A 125 16.88 3.36 11.51
N TYR A 126 16.86 4.27 10.55
CA TYR A 126 18.00 5.06 10.10
C TYR A 126 17.69 6.50 10.43
N ALA A 127 18.52 7.10 11.27
CA ALA A 127 18.50 8.55 11.40
C ALA A 127 18.69 9.14 10.00
N SER A 128 17.74 9.96 9.56
CA SER A 128 17.95 10.85 8.42
C SER A 128 19.28 11.55 8.68
N ARG A 129 20.24 11.37 7.77
CA ARG A 129 21.61 11.90 7.91
C ARG A 129 21.51 13.34 8.43
N ALA A 130 22.14 13.60 9.58
CA ALA A 130 22.31 14.95 10.11
C ALA A 130 23.04 15.82 9.08
#